data_AF-A0A1F7GZB9-F1
#
_entry.id   AF-A0A1F7GZB9-F1
#
_cell.length_a   1.000
_cell.length_b   1.000
_cell.length_c   1.000
_cell.angle_alpha   90.00
_cell.angle_beta   90.00
_cell.angle_gamma   90.00
#
_symmetry.space_group_name_H-M   'P 1'
#
loop_
_entity.id
_entity.type
_entity.pdbx_description
1 polymer ?
#
loop_
_entity_poly.entity_id
_entity_poly.type
_entity_poly.pdbx_seq_one_letter_code
_entity_poly.pdbx_strand_id
1 'polypeptide(L)'
;MINLIKGKHPLFLILLLVTTTAFFITQKPVQSETQEITYSSPAQLSPEAKRERIKELRENLEEKAKYEAEHGQLTTDEQGNKYFTGESAKKMQALRDETRRAIDELIRRPTSEQAVARNNISEFAQSAKLNASDLSYAFTNVTIYNQKVKTEIYVSGLDAYEIDTRTEKVIDYGERLRKQGEAPRQLTKMVNYNKEQLKNMAKVLADSQTDIDLNTLTYSIAGDTDDTTYGHFFFRWEDQTQKLEDVGDMHPFIQVGYNSAGEILSYTNTLGL
;
A
#
# COMPACT_ATOMS: atom_id res chain seq x y z
N MET A 1 32.79 12.11 14.93
CA MET A 1 32.88 10.64 15.08
C MET A 1 31.89 10.25 16.16
N ILE A 2 30.75 9.61 15.95
CA ILE A 2 30.17 8.82 14.86
C ILE A 2 28.65 9.10 14.93
N ASN A 3 28.02 9.56 13.85
CA ASN A 3 26.57 9.67 13.76
C ASN A 3 26.00 8.36 13.23
N LEU A 4 25.17 7.68 14.04
CA LEU A 4 24.43 6.49 13.64
C LEU A 4 23.17 6.89 12.86
N ILE A 5 23.18 6.53 11.58
CA ILE A 5 22.01 6.49 10.70
C ILE A 5 21.03 5.43 11.24
N LYS A 6 19.81 5.84 11.60
CA LYS A 6 18.69 4.93 11.89
C LYS A 6 17.60 5.12 10.84
N GLY A 7 17.76 4.45 9.70
CA GLY A 7 16.65 4.14 8.80
C GLY A 7 15.84 3.00 9.41
N LYS A 8 14.74 3.32 10.09
CA LYS A 8 13.77 2.33 10.54
C LYS A 8 12.77 2.08 9.41
N HIS A 9 12.84 0.90 8.80
CA HIS A 9 11.70 0.33 8.10
C HIS A 9 10.56 0.13 9.11
N PRO A 10 9.32 0.58 8.84
CA PRO A 10 8.20 0.24 9.70
C PRO A 10 7.84 -1.23 9.45
N LEU A 11 8.12 -2.08 10.45
CA LEU A 11 7.39 -3.34 10.61
C LEU A 11 5.90 -3.00 10.73
N PHE A 12 5.08 -3.59 9.87
CA PHE A 12 3.64 -3.59 10.01
C PHE A 12 3.26 -4.30 11.32
N LEU A 13 2.97 -3.52 12.35
CA LEU A 13 2.33 -3.98 13.58
C LEU A 13 0.91 -3.43 13.58
N ILE A 14 -0.07 -4.25 13.18
CA ILE A 14 -1.49 -3.93 13.38
C ILE A 14 -1.83 -4.36 14.80
N LEU A 15 -1.91 -3.37 15.69
CA LEU A 15 -2.38 -3.51 17.06
C LEU A 15 -3.92 -3.52 17.04
N LEU A 16 -4.55 -4.62 17.46
CA LEU A 16 -5.99 -4.67 17.71
C LEU A 16 -6.22 -4.73 19.22
N LEU A 17 -6.70 -3.63 19.80
CA LEU A 17 -7.19 -3.57 21.17
C LEU A 17 -8.53 -4.32 21.24
N VAL A 18 -8.57 -5.42 21.98
CA VAL A 18 -9.80 -6.14 22.32
C VAL A 18 -10.26 -5.69 23.70
N THR A 19 -11.37 -4.95 23.77
CA THR A 19 -12.07 -4.70 25.04
C THR A 19 -13.05 -5.83 25.29
N THR A 20 -12.83 -6.59 26.36
CA THR A 20 -13.68 -7.70 26.81
C THR A 20 -14.99 -7.20 27.42
N THR A 21 -16.12 -7.59 26.83
CA THR A 21 -17.41 -7.70 27.52
C THR A 21 -17.90 -9.14 27.43
N ALA A 22 -18.04 -9.77 28.60
CA ALA A 22 -18.55 -11.12 28.72
C ALA A 22 -20.07 -11.14 28.52
N PHE A 23 -20.56 -11.97 27.60
CA PHE A 23 -21.97 -12.35 27.49
C PHE A 23 -22.08 -13.88 27.49
N PHE A 24 -22.83 -14.41 28.45
CA PHE A 24 -23.33 -15.78 28.44
C PHE A 24 -24.59 -15.82 27.58
N ILE A 25 -24.62 -16.65 26.53
CA ILE A 25 -25.87 -17.03 25.86
C ILE A 25 -25.85 -18.53 25.57
N THR A 26 -26.91 -19.19 26.04
CA THR A 26 -27.24 -20.60 25.88
C THR A 26 -27.63 -20.92 24.43
N GLN A 27 -27.01 -21.96 23.85
CA GLN A 27 -27.37 -22.47 22.52
C GLN A 27 -28.71 -23.23 22.55
N LYS A 28 -29.61 -22.91 21.63
CA LYS A 28 -30.65 -23.83 21.14
C LYS A 28 -30.26 -24.34 19.75
N PRO A 29 -30.53 -25.61 19.42
CA PRO A 29 -30.25 -26.15 18.10
C PRO A 29 -31.24 -25.60 17.06
N VAL A 30 -30.73 -25.08 15.95
CA VAL A 30 -31.52 -24.66 14.78
C VAL A 30 -31.47 -25.78 13.74
N GLN A 31 -32.64 -26.17 13.25
CA GLN A 31 -32.85 -27.16 12.19
C GLN A 31 -32.32 -26.65 10.85
N SER A 32 -31.64 -27.53 10.10
CA SER A 32 -31.09 -27.23 8.78
C SER A 32 -32.18 -27.32 7.70
N GLU A 33 -32.62 -26.18 7.18
CA GLU A 33 -33.22 -26.11 5.85
C GLU A 33 -32.12 -25.76 4.85
N THR A 34 -31.82 -26.70 3.95
CA THR A 34 -30.87 -26.49 2.85
C THR A 34 -31.54 -25.63 1.79
N GLN A 35 -31.36 -24.32 1.85
CA GLN A 35 -31.62 -23.44 0.71
C GLN A 35 -30.49 -23.61 -0.31
N GLU A 36 -30.85 -23.95 -1.55
CA GLU A 36 -29.94 -23.84 -2.69
C GLU A 36 -29.51 -22.37 -2.85
N ILE A 37 -28.30 -22.06 -2.38
CA ILE A 37 -27.71 -20.74 -2.58
C ILE A 37 -27.22 -20.67 -4.03
N THR A 38 -28.00 -20.02 -4.89
CA THR A 38 -27.53 -19.58 -6.20
C THR A 38 -26.37 -18.59 -5.97
N TYR A 39 -25.14 -19.01 -6.28
CA TYR A 39 -23.96 -18.15 -6.14
C TYR A 39 -23.94 -17.08 -7.23
N SER A 40 -24.61 -15.96 -6.99
CA SER A 40 -24.44 -14.74 -7.78
C SER A 40 -22.97 -14.33 -7.75
N SER A 41 -22.41 -13.94 -8.90
CA SER A 41 -21.04 -13.42 -8.96
C SER A 41 -20.88 -12.23 -8.00
N PRO A 42 -19.74 -12.09 -7.29
CA PRO A 42 -19.49 -10.96 -6.39
C PRO A 42 -19.75 -9.57 -7.01
N ALA A 43 -19.61 -9.47 -8.34
CA ALA A 43 -19.88 -8.27 -9.12
C ALA A 43 -21.36 -7.85 -9.13
N GLN A 44 -22.30 -8.76 -8.85
CA GLN A 44 -23.75 -8.54 -8.94
C GLN A 44 -24.41 -8.22 -7.59
N LEU A 45 -23.66 -8.27 -6.49
CA LEU A 45 -24.18 -7.95 -5.16
C LEU A 45 -24.44 -6.44 -5.02
N SER A 46 -25.55 -6.09 -4.37
CA SER A 46 -25.83 -4.69 -3.99
C SER A 46 -24.77 -4.16 -3.02
N PRO A 47 -24.58 -2.83 -2.91
CA PRO A 47 -23.67 -2.26 -1.92
C PRO A 47 -23.93 -2.73 -0.49
N GLU A 48 -25.19 -2.89 -0.10
CA GLU A 48 -25.61 -3.41 1.21
C GLU A 48 -25.17 -4.87 1.40
N ALA A 49 -25.42 -5.72 0.42
CA ALA A 49 -25.04 -7.13 0.47
C ALA A 49 -23.52 -7.32 0.52
N LYS A 50 -22.76 -6.49 -0.22
CA LYS A 50 -21.29 -6.46 -0.14
C LYS A 50 -20.82 -6.08 1.25
N ARG A 51 -21.43 -5.07 1.89
CA ARG A 51 -21.07 -4.65 3.25
C ARG A 51 -21.33 -5.75 4.28
N GLU A 52 -22.49 -6.41 4.22
CA GLU A 52 -22.77 -7.52 5.14
C GLU A 52 -21.80 -8.69 4.91
N ARG A 53 -21.52 -9.03 3.65
CA ARG A 53 -20.55 -10.09 3.35
C ARG A 53 -19.14 -9.79 3.85
N ILE A 54 -18.69 -8.54 3.73
CA ILE A 54 -17.38 -8.10 4.26
C ILE A 54 -17.37 -8.21 5.79
N LYS A 55 -18.47 -7.88 6.46
CA LYS A 55 -18.60 -8.01 7.92
C LYS A 55 -18.51 -9.48 8.34
N GLU A 56 -19.26 -10.37 7.71
CA GLU A 56 -19.18 -11.83 7.95
C GLU A 56 -17.77 -12.39 7.78
N LEU A 57 -17.06 -11.97 6.71
CA LEU A 57 -15.69 -12.41 6.44
C LEU A 57 -14.72 -11.97 7.54
N ARG A 58 -14.92 -10.79 8.13
CA ARG A 58 -14.12 -10.27 9.25
C ARG A 58 -14.45 -10.98 10.56
N GLU A 59 -15.73 -11.18 10.86
CA GLU A 59 -16.18 -11.90 12.06
C GLU A 59 -15.66 -13.35 12.07
N ASN A 60 -15.73 -14.05 10.94
CA ASN A 60 -15.17 -15.40 10.80
C ASN A 60 -13.63 -15.43 10.94
N LEU A 61 -12.91 -14.40 10.47
CA LEU A 61 -11.47 -14.27 10.71
C LEU A 61 -11.18 -14.10 12.21
N GLU A 62 -11.94 -13.25 12.90
CA GLU A 62 -11.79 -12.99 14.33
C GLU A 62 -12.10 -14.24 15.17
N GLU A 63 -13.21 -14.92 14.90
CA GLU A 63 -13.61 -16.15 15.59
C GLU A 63 -12.53 -17.24 15.48
N LYS A 64 -12.05 -17.50 14.25
CA LYS A 64 -10.99 -18.49 14.03
C LYS A 64 -9.66 -18.08 14.64
N ALA A 65 -9.33 -16.79 14.66
CA ALA A 65 -8.13 -16.29 15.33
C ALA A 65 -8.22 -16.48 16.85
N LYS A 66 -9.40 -16.26 17.44
CA LYS A 66 -9.63 -16.51 18.87
C LYS A 66 -9.51 -17.99 19.22
N TYR A 67 -10.12 -18.86 18.43
CA TYR A 67 -9.96 -20.31 18.58
C TYR A 67 -8.48 -20.73 18.50
N GLU A 68 -7.75 -20.23 17.51
CA GLU A 68 -6.33 -20.53 17.36
C GLU A 68 -5.50 -19.99 18.53
N ALA A 69 -5.87 -18.84 19.11
CA ALA A 69 -5.18 -18.29 20.27
C ALA A 69 -5.41 -19.11 21.55
N GLU A 70 -6.53 -19.82 21.65
CA GLU A 70 -6.87 -20.68 22.79
C GLU A 70 -6.29 -22.09 22.66
N HIS A 71 -6.18 -22.61 21.42
CA HIS A 71 -5.87 -24.02 21.16
C HIS A 71 -4.60 -24.26 20.33
N GLY A 72 -4.02 -23.21 19.75
CA GLY A 72 -2.89 -23.30 18.83
C GLY A 72 -1.52 -23.12 19.48
N GLN A 73 -0.52 -23.03 18.61
CA GLN A 73 0.89 -22.82 18.94
C GLN A 73 1.18 -21.32 19.10
N LEU A 74 1.48 -20.91 20.31
CA LEU A 74 1.87 -19.54 20.66
C LEU A 74 3.27 -19.51 21.27
N THR A 75 3.98 -18.43 21.01
CA THR A 75 5.17 -18.02 21.77
C THR A 75 4.94 -16.64 22.38
N THR A 76 5.77 -16.28 23.34
CA THR A 76 5.79 -14.94 23.94
C THR A 76 7.13 -14.28 23.61
N ASP A 77 7.13 -13.00 23.22
CA ASP A 77 8.37 -12.22 23.06
C ASP A 77 8.91 -11.71 24.42
N GLU A 78 10.04 -11.01 24.39
CA GLU A 78 10.67 -10.42 25.57
C GLU A 78 9.80 -9.34 26.24
N GLN A 79 8.82 -8.80 25.52
CA GLN A 79 7.89 -7.76 25.98
C GLN A 79 6.57 -8.35 26.49
N GLY A 80 6.40 -9.67 26.49
CA GLY A 80 5.17 -10.34 26.96
C GLY A 80 4.07 -10.45 25.90
N ASN A 81 4.33 -10.05 24.64
CA ASN A 81 3.36 -10.16 23.56
C ASN A 81 3.32 -11.59 23.03
N LYS A 82 2.11 -12.11 22.78
CA LYS A 82 1.89 -13.45 22.23
C LYS A 82 1.81 -13.43 20.72
N TYR A 83 2.48 -14.39 20.08
CA TYR A 83 2.46 -14.56 18.62
C TYR A 83 2.23 -16.01 18.23
N PHE A 84 1.47 -16.22 17.16
CA PHE A 84 1.35 -17.53 16.53
C PHE A 84 2.70 -17.99 16.00
N THR A 85 3.01 -19.27 16.20
CA THR A 85 4.21 -19.92 15.67
C THR A 85 3.85 -21.22 14.96
N GLY A 86 4.83 -21.83 14.28
CA GLY A 86 4.67 -23.13 13.64
C GLY A 86 3.47 -23.20 12.69
N GLU A 87 2.64 -24.22 12.85
CA GLU A 87 1.47 -24.45 11.99
C GLU A 87 0.35 -23.43 12.24
N SER A 88 0.20 -22.95 13.48
CA SER A 88 -0.78 -21.90 13.81
C SER A 88 -0.45 -20.58 13.09
N ALA A 89 0.83 -20.23 12.97
CA ALA A 89 1.25 -19.06 12.20
C ALA A 89 0.88 -19.18 10.72
N LYS A 90 1.15 -20.34 10.11
CA LYS A 90 0.82 -20.61 8.70
C LYS A 90 -0.69 -20.58 8.48
N LYS A 91 -1.48 -21.18 9.37
CA LYS A 91 -2.94 -21.19 9.31
C LYS A 91 -3.52 -19.77 9.41
N MET A 92 -3.00 -18.96 10.32
CA MET A 92 -3.43 -17.58 10.50
C MET A 92 -3.02 -16.67 9.36
N GLN A 93 -1.85 -16.89 8.77
CA GLN A 93 -1.46 -16.20 7.55
C GLN A 93 -2.39 -16.57 6.38
N ALA A 94 -2.61 -17.86 6.14
CA ALA A 94 -3.49 -18.33 5.07
C ALA A 94 -4.92 -17.79 5.21
N LEU A 95 -5.47 -17.82 6.43
CA LEU A 95 -6.81 -17.27 6.69
C LEU A 95 -6.88 -15.76 6.45
N ARG A 96 -5.86 -15.00 6.85
CA ARG A 96 -5.79 -13.55 6.58
C ARG A 96 -5.71 -13.27 5.09
N ASP A 97 -4.89 -14.02 4.35
CA ASP A 97 -4.73 -13.86 2.91
C ASP A 97 -6.02 -14.21 2.15
N GLU A 98 -6.72 -15.27 2.57
CA GLU A 98 -8.02 -15.66 2.02
C GLU A 98 -9.09 -14.61 2.29
N THR A 99 -9.26 -14.17 3.55
CA THR A 99 -10.22 -13.13 3.93
C THR A 99 -9.94 -11.83 3.18
N ARG A 100 -8.67 -11.42 3.08
CA ARG A 100 -8.28 -10.22 2.33
C ARG A 100 -8.67 -10.32 0.87
N ARG A 101 -8.39 -11.45 0.21
CA ARG A 101 -8.72 -11.67 -1.21
C ARG A 101 -10.23 -11.68 -1.43
N ALA A 102 -11.00 -12.32 -0.57
CA ALA A 102 -12.46 -12.34 -0.66
C ALA A 102 -13.09 -10.95 -0.47
N ILE A 103 -12.56 -10.15 0.47
CA ILE A 103 -12.98 -8.75 0.63
C ILE A 103 -12.61 -7.94 -0.61
N ASP A 104 -11.40 -8.11 -1.12
CA ASP A 104 -10.91 -7.43 -2.31
C ASP A 104 -11.81 -7.68 -3.53
N GLU A 105 -12.16 -8.94 -3.80
CA GLU A 105 -13.08 -9.32 -4.88
C GLU A 105 -14.46 -8.64 -4.77
N LEU A 106 -14.94 -8.35 -3.55
CA LEU A 106 -16.21 -7.66 -3.34
C LEU A 106 -16.11 -6.15 -3.63
N ILE A 107 -15.00 -5.52 -3.26
CA ILE A 107 -14.80 -4.07 -3.36
C ILE A 107 -14.11 -3.62 -4.65
N ARG A 108 -13.50 -4.57 -5.38
CA ARG A 108 -12.83 -4.32 -6.65
C ARG A 108 -13.79 -3.74 -7.68
N ARG A 109 -13.34 -2.69 -8.37
CA ARG A 109 -14.10 -2.08 -9.47
C ARG A 109 -14.12 -2.99 -10.71
N PRO A 110 -15.19 -2.96 -11.52
CA PRO A 110 -15.23 -3.62 -12.82
C PRO A 110 -14.05 -3.25 -13.72
N THR A 111 -13.63 -4.16 -14.60
CA THR A 111 -12.50 -3.93 -15.51
C THR A 111 -12.67 -2.70 -16.39
N SER A 112 -13.91 -2.35 -16.77
CA SER A 112 -14.21 -1.14 -17.54
C SER A 112 -13.85 0.15 -16.78
N GLU A 113 -14.05 0.18 -15.47
CA GLU A 113 -13.69 1.33 -14.63
C GLU A 113 -12.17 1.38 -14.39
N GLN A 114 -11.50 0.23 -14.34
CA GLN A 114 -10.04 0.14 -14.21
C GLN A 114 -9.28 0.58 -15.46
N ALA A 115 -9.94 0.75 -16.60
CA ALA A 115 -9.28 1.09 -17.87
C ALA A 115 -8.59 2.46 -17.81
N VAL A 116 -9.20 3.45 -17.15
CA VAL A 116 -8.63 4.79 -17.01
C VAL A 116 -7.37 4.77 -16.14
N ALA A 117 -7.42 4.11 -14.98
CA ALA A 117 -6.24 3.89 -14.13
C ALA A 117 -5.07 3.26 -14.90
N ARG A 118 -5.34 2.22 -15.71
CA ARG A 118 -4.31 1.54 -16.50
C ARG A 118 -3.68 2.46 -17.55
N ASN A 119 -4.47 3.30 -18.21
CA ASN A 119 -3.96 4.29 -19.16
C ASN A 119 -3.06 5.31 -18.45
N ASN A 120 -3.52 5.85 -17.32
CA ASN A 120 -2.74 6.83 -16.55
C ASN A 120 -1.43 6.23 -16.00
N ILE A 121 -1.43 4.95 -15.61
CA ILE A 121 -0.19 4.23 -15.26
C ILE A 121 0.73 4.14 -16.46
N SER A 122 0.22 3.83 -17.65
CA SER A 122 1.04 3.76 -18.87
C SER A 122 1.66 5.11 -19.21
N GLU A 123 0.92 6.20 -19.08
CA GLU A 123 1.40 7.57 -19.32
C GLU A 123 2.45 8.00 -18.29
N PHE A 124 2.20 7.71 -17.01
CA PHE A 124 3.18 7.91 -15.93
C PHE A 124 4.45 7.11 -16.21
N ALA A 125 4.33 5.81 -16.52
CA ALA A 125 5.45 4.93 -16.80
C ALA A 125 6.26 5.43 -17.99
N GLN A 126 5.61 5.90 -19.06
CA GLN A 126 6.30 6.49 -20.21
C GLN A 126 7.10 7.74 -19.81
N SER A 127 6.51 8.63 -19.01
CA SER A 127 7.15 9.86 -18.53
C SER A 127 8.34 9.56 -17.60
N ALA A 128 8.20 8.50 -16.79
CA ALA A 128 9.22 8.02 -15.87
C ALA A 128 10.23 7.05 -16.51
N LYS A 129 10.12 6.75 -17.81
CA LYS A 129 10.94 5.78 -18.56
C LYS A 129 10.93 4.36 -17.96
N LEU A 130 9.78 3.93 -17.48
CA LEU A 130 9.51 2.61 -16.90
C LEU A 130 8.83 1.67 -17.90
N ASN A 131 8.84 0.38 -17.59
CA ASN A 131 8.10 -0.63 -18.36
C ASN A 131 6.86 -1.10 -17.60
N ALA A 132 5.68 -0.72 -18.10
CA ALA A 132 4.38 -1.13 -17.58
C ALA A 132 3.60 -2.07 -18.53
N SER A 133 4.29 -2.82 -19.39
CA SER A 133 3.64 -3.69 -20.39
C SER A 133 2.85 -4.86 -19.78
N ASP A 134 3.30 -5.42 -18.65
CA ASP A 134 2.66 -6.57 -17.98
C ASP A 134 1.84 -6.13 -16.74
N LEU A 135 1.14 -5.00 -16.87
CA LEU A 135 0.40 -4.41 -15.75
C LEU A 135 -0.77 -5.28 -15.28
N SER A 136 -0.75 -5.68 -14.02
CA SER A 136 -1.81 -6.46 -13.38
C SER A 136 -2.36 -5.75 -12.14
N TYR A 137 -3.66 -5.89 -11.91
CA TYR A 137 -4.28 -5.43 -10.67
C TYR A 137 -3.83 -6.35 -9.53
N ALA A 138 -3.44 -5.78 -8.40
CA ALA A 138 -3.01 -6.54 -7.22
C ALA A 138 -4.10 -6.58 -6.15
N PHE A 139 -4.56 -5.42 -5.67
CA PHE A 139 -5.60 -5.29 -4.64
C PHE A 139 -6.03 -3.83 -4.46
N THR A 140 -7.15 -3.62 -3.79
CA THR A 140 -7.66 -2.34 -3.30
C THR A 140 -7.18 -2.10 -1.86
N ASN A 141 -6.86 -0.85 -1.54
CA ASN A 141 -6.41 -0.42 -0.22
C ASN A 141 -6.96 0.97 0.14
N VAL A 142 -6.49 1.53 1.25
CA VAL A 142 -6.49 2.97 1.50
C VAL A 142 -5.05 3.45 1.56
N THR A 143 -4.82 4.69 1.14
CA THR A 143 -3.46 5.26 1.17
C THR A 143 -3.03 5.56 2.61
N ILE A 144 -1.74 5.38 2.87
CA ILE A 144 -1.13 5.74 4.16
C ILE A 144 -1.15 7.25 4.43
N TYR A 145 -1.35 8.06 3.39
CA TYR A 145 -1.34 9.51 3.46
C TYR A 145 -2.71 10.13 3.78
N ASN A 146 -3.79 9.35 3.65
CA ASN A 146 -5.17 9.70 4.01
C ASN A 146 -6.02 8.41 4.02
N GLN A 147 -6.36 7.90 5.20
CA GLN A 147 -7.07 6.61 5.33
C GLN A 147 -8.53 6.66 4.85
N LYS A 148 -9.06 7.84 4.50
CA LYS A 148 -10.38 8.00 3.89
C LYS A 148 -10.34 7.81 2.37
N VAL A 149 -9.16 7.87 1.76
CA VAL A 149 -8.99 7.78 0.31
C VAL A 149 -8.74 6.33 -0.08
N LYS A 150 -9.65 5.80 -0.91
CA LYS A 150 -9.54 4.45 -1.46
C LYS A 150 -8.57 4.44 -2.62
N THR A 151 -7.71 3.44 -2.64
CA THR A 151 -6.68 3.27 -3.66
C THR A 151 -6.70 1.88 -4.28
N GLU A 152 -6.18 1.78 -5.49
CA GLU A 152 -5.92 0.50 -6.16
C GLU A 152 -4.42 0.35 -6.40
N ILE A 153 -3.90 -0.84 -6.13
CA ILE A 153 -2.51 -1.19 -6.39
C ILE A 153 -2.43 -2.01 -7.66
N TYR A 154 -1.55 -1.60 -8.57
CA TYR A 154 -1.20 -2.33 -9.78
C TYR A 154 0.28 -2.68 -9.77
N VAL A 155 0.66 -3.80 -10.37
CA VAL A 155 2.04 -4.27 -10.42
C VAL A 155 2.48 -4.64 -11.83
N SER A 156 3.73 -4.33 -12.16
CA SER A 156 4.43 -4.73 -13.39
C SER A 156 5.83 -5.19 -13.01
N GLY A 157 6.13 -6.49 -13.11
CA GLY A 157 7.41 -7.03 -12.66
C GLY A 157 7.68 -6.82 -11.17
N LEU A 158 8.66 -5.97 -10.83
CA LEU A 158 9.00 -5.56 -9.46
C LEU A 158 8.41 -4.21 -9.06
N ASP A 159 7.63 -3.58 -9.94
CA ASP A 159 7.11 -2.24 -9.76
C ASP A 159 5.68 -2.31 -9.19
N ALA A 160 5.37 -1.40 -8.27
CA ALA A 160 4.02 -1.15 -7.78
C ALA A 160 3.61 0.30 -8.06
N TYR A 161 2.35 0.48 -8.44
CA TYR A 161 1.70 1.76 -8.65
C TYR A 161 0.46 1.82 -7.76
N GLU A 162 0.35 2.85 -6.93
CA GLU A 162 -0.85 3.17 -6.16
C GLU A 162 -1.64 4.27 -6.85
N ILE A 163 -2.93 4.03 -7.07
CA ILE A 163 -3.85 4.91 -7.78
C ILE A 163 -4.92 5.44 -6.83
N ASP A 164 -5.13 6.75 -6.81
CA ASP A 164 -6.32 7.33 -6.18
C ASP A 164 -7.55 7.04 -7.05
N THR A 165 -8.50 6.27 -6.53
CA THR A 165 -9.72 5.88 -7.28
C THR A 165 -10.69 7.02 -7.57
N ARG A 166 -10.47 8.22 -7.01
CA ARG A 166 -11.28 9.42 -7.29
C ARG A 166 -10.77 10.18 -8.52
N THR A 167 -9.46 10.20 -8.71
CA THR A 167 -8.78 11.00 -9.74
C THR A 167 -8.14 10.15 -10.83
N GLU A 168 -8.04 8.84 -10.62
CA GLU A 168 -7.33 7.86 -11.44
C GLU A 168 -5.84 8.16 -11.62
N LYS A 169 -5.26 9.07 -10.83
CA LYS A 169 -3.85 9.45 -10.92
C LYS A 169 -2.96 8.52 -10.10
N VAL A 170 -1.73 8.32 -10.55
CA VAL A 170 -0.66 7.70 -9.75
C VAL A 170 -0.32 8.63 -8.60
N ILE A 171 -0.45 8.12 -7.37
CA ILE A 171 -0.12 8.87 -6.14
C ILE A 171 1.08 8.28 -5.41
N ASP A 172 1.42 7.02 -5.67
CA ASP A 172 2.65 6.42 -5.18
C ASP A 172 3.19 5.41 -6.21
N TYR A 173 4.51 5.31 -6.28
CA TYR A 173 5.22 4.32 -7.08
C TYR A 173 6.52 3.93 -6.37
N GLY A 174 6.84 2.63 -6.44
CA GLY A 174 8.06 2.08 -5.90
C GLY A 174 8.22 0.60 -6.20
N GLU A 175 9.17 -0.05 -5.53
CA GLU A 175 9.31 -1.51 -5.59
C GLU A 175 8.15 -2.15 -4.81
N ARG A 176 7.46 -3.13 -5.42
CA ARG A 176 6.45 -3.90 -4.71
C ARG A 176 7.07 -4.72 -3.58
N LEU A 177 6.24 -5.16 -2.64
CA LEU A 177 6.68 -6.14 -1.65
C LEU A 177 7.20 -7.40 -2.36
N ARG A 178 8.42 -7.80 -1.96
CA ARG A 178 9.09 -8.98 -2.50
C ARG A 178 8.55 -10.25 -1.85
N LYS A 179 8.47 -11.31 -2.64
CA LYS A 179 8.21 -12.66 -2.13
C LYS A 179 9.45 -13.16 -1.38
N GLN A 180 9.26 -14.08 -0.45
CA GLN A 180 10.39 -14.69 0.25
C GLN A 180 11.34 -15.36 -0.76
N GLY A 181 12.63 -14.99 -0.70
CA GLY A 181 13.66 -15.49 -1.61
C GLY A 181 13.74 -14.77 -2.95
N GLU A 182 12.90 -13.76 -3.21
CA GLU A 182 12.96 -12.96 -4.43
C GLU A 182 14.13 -11.96 -4.40
N ALA A 183 14.93 -11.96 -5.47
CA ALA A 183 16.06 -11.06 -5.62
C ALA A 183 15.59 -9.59 -5.63
N PRO A 184 16.38 -8.65 -5.07
CA PRO A 184 16.05 -7.24 -5.14
C PRO A 184 16.18 -6.72 -6.57
N ARG A 185 15.51 -5.61 -6.87
CA ARG A 185 15.76 -4.84 -8.09
C ARG A 185 17.26 -4.54 -8.22
N GLN A 186 17.83 -4.85 -9.38
CA GLN A 186 19.19 -4.48 -9.71
C GLN A 186 19.18 -3.05 -10.25
N LEU A 187 19.86 -2.15 -9.56
CA LEU A 187 20.00 -0.76 -9.97
C LEU A 187 21.35 -0.54 -10.66
N THR A 188 21.35 0.32 -11.66
CA THR A 188 22.55 0.73 -12.37
C THR A 188 23.45 1.55 -11.43
N LYS A 189 24.71 1.13 -11.32
CA LYS A 189 25.73 1.80 -10.50
C LYS A 189 26.55 2.82 -11.28
N MET A 190 26.01 3.37 -12.38
CA MET A 190 26.71 4.40 -13.16
C MET A 190 26.26 5.79 -12.72
N VAL A 191 27.19 6.75 -12.66
CA VAL A 191 26.87 8.15 -12.43
C VAL A 191 26.74 8.82 -13.80
N ASN A 192 25.50 8.95 -14.27
CA ASN A 192 25.18 9.58 -15.57
C ASN A 192 24.73 11.03 -15.42
N TYR A 193 24.18 11.37 -14.25
CA TYR A 193 23.57 12.67 -14.00
C TYR A 193 24.09 13.26 -12.69
N ASN A 194 24.35 14.55 -12.69
CA ASN A 194 24.59 15.31 -11.47
C ASN A 194 23.27 15.69 -10.76
N LYS A 195 23.39 16.19 -9.54
CA LYS A 195 22.26 16.57 -8.67
C LYS A 195 21.29 17.56 -9.33
N GLU A 196 21.78 18.58 -10.06
CA GLU A 196 20.91 19.55 -10.73
C GLU A 196 20.20 18.96 -11.95
N GLN A 197 20.86 18.07 -12.70
CA GLN A 197 20.23 17.34 -13.80
C GLN A 197 19.10 16.43 -13.27
N LEU A 198 19.36 15.70 -12.19
CA LEU A 198 18.36 14.85 -11.53
C LEU A 198 17.22 15.68 -10.94
N LYS A 199 17.50 16.84 -10.34
CA LYS A 199 16.48 17.79 -9.87
C LYS A 199 15.57 18.25 -11.02
N ASN A 200 16.15 18.59 -12.17
CA ASN A 200 15.37 18.99 -13.34
C ASN A 200 14.52 17.84 -13.88
N MET A 201 15.06 16.62 -13.93
CA MET A 201 14.30 15.42 -14.30
C MET A 201 13.14 15.16 -13.32
N ALA A 202 13.39 15.29 -12.02
CA ALA A 202 12.37 15.19 -10.98
C ALA A 202 11.29 16.25 -11.13
N LYS A 203 11.68 17.50 -11.39
CA LYS A 203 10.73 18.60 -11.61
C LYS A 203 9.86 18.35 -12.84
N VAL A 204 10.45 17.95 -13.97
CA VAL A 204 9.71 17.64 -15.21
C VAL A 204 8.69 16.52 -14.97
N LEU A 205 9.10 15.44 -14.30
CA LEU A 205 8.16 14.37 -13.96
C LEU A 205 7.07 14.88 -13.01
N ALA A 206 7.43 15.58 -11.94
CA ALA A 206 6.47 16.09 -10.97
C ALA A 206 5.45 17.07 -11.60
N ASP A 207 5.92 18.06 -12.39
CA ASP A 207 5.08 19.01 -13.13
C ASP A 207 4.11 18.29 -14.09
N SER A 208 4.51 17.16 -14.68
CA SER A 208 3.62 16.39 -15.57
C SER A 208 2.46 15.71 -14.84
N GLN A 209 2.54 15.58 -13.51
CA GLN A 209 1.57 14.83 -12.71
C GLN A 209 0.66 15.71 -11.84
N THR A 210 0.87 17.03 -11.83
CA THR A 210 0.09 17.96 -11.03
C THR A 210 -0.19 19.26 -11.78
N ASP A 211 -1.35 19.85 -11.50
CA ASP A 211 -1.72 21.18 -12.02
C ASP A 211 -1.20 22.31 -11.11
N ILE A 212 -0.59 21.97 -9.97
CA ILE A 212 -0.02 22.91 -9.01
C ILE A 212 1.36 23.35 -9.51
N ASP A 213 1.57 24.67 -9.57
CA ASP A 213 2.89 25.22 -9.88
C ASP A 213 3.88 24.91 -8.76
N LEU A 214 4.81 23.99 -9.01
CA LEU A 214 5.82 23.59 -8.03
C LEU A 214 6.75 24.73 -7.59
N ASN A 215 6.80 25.85 -8.33
CA ASN A 215 7.58 27.03 -7.91
C ASN A 215 6.94 27.78 -6.74
N THR A 216 5.66 27.50 -6.44
CA THR A 216 4.96 28.05 -5.27
C THR A 216 5.19 27.22 -4.00
N LEU A 217 5.78 26.03 -4.14
CA LEU A 217 6.00 25.08 -3.05
C LEU A 217 7.41 25.19 -2.46
N THR A 218 7.57 24.73 -1.22
CA THR A 218 8.87 24.69 -0.56
C THR A 218 9.66 23.49 -1.07
N TYR A 219 10.74 23.77 -1.80
CA TYR A 219 11.65 22.74 -2.28
C TYR A 219 12.63 22.28 -1.20
N SER A 220 12.82 20.96 -1.09
CA SER A 220 13.83 20.33 -0.24
C SER A 220 14.36 19.05 -0.89
N ILE A 221 15.45 18.52 -0.33
CA ILE A 221 15.94 17.18 -0.67
C ILE A 221 15.85 16.33 0.59
N ALA A 222 15.12 15.23 0.51
CA ALA A 222 15.02 14.25 1.58
C ALA A 222 16.17 13.24 1.48
N GLY A 223 16.76 12.87 2.62
CA GLY A 223 17.68 11.74 2.70
C GLY A 223 19.01 11.91 1.96
N ASP A 224 19.61 13.10 1.97
CA ASP A 224 20.98 13.33 1.48
C ASP A 224 21.94 12.43 2.29
N THR A 225 22.19 11.23 1.78
CA THR A 225 23.24 10.38 2.30
C THR A 225 24.48 10.75 1.51
N ASP A 226 25.51 11.24 2.19
CA ASP A 226 26.85 11.55 1.67
C ASP A 226 27.57 10.31 1.06
N ASP A 227 26.84 9.26 0.66
CA ASP A 227 27.39 8.15 -0.11
C ASP A 227 27.55 8.56 -1.58
N THR A 228 28.59 9.38 -1.76
CA THR A 228 29.06 10.02 -3.00
C THR A 228 29.40 9.06 -4.14
N THR A 229 29.27 7.76 -3.95
CA THR A 229 29.69 6.78 -4.95
C THR A 229 28.57 6.38 -5.92
N TYR A 230 27.31 6.28 -5.45
CA TYR A 230 26.15 5.85 -6.26
C TYR A 230 24.81 6.53 -5.89
N GLY A 231 24.88 7.70 -5.25
CA GLY A 231 23.83 8.39 -4.49
C GLY A 231 22.38 8.25 -4.98
N HIS A 232 21.48 8.12 -4.01
CA HIS A 232 20.02 8.23 -4.17
C HIS A 232 19.59 9.65 -3.77
N PHE A 233 18.82 10.31 -4.62
CA PHE A 233 18.35 11.67 -4.42
C PHE A 233 16.83 11.70 -4.41
N PHE A 234 16.24 12.26 -3.34
CA PHE A 234 14.79 12.43 -3.22
C PHE A 234 14.46 13.92 -3.24
N PHE A 235 13.95 14.39 -4.36
CA PHE A 235 13.56 15.78 -4.58
C PHE A 235 12.12 15.96 -4.14
N ARG A 236 11.85 16.90 -3.23
CA ARG A 236 10.54 17.10 -2.61
C ARG A 236 10.09 18.55 -2.77
N TRP A 237 8.83 18.74 -3.13
CA TRP A 237 8.14 20.04 -3.13
C TRP A 237 6.94 19.93 -2.20
N GLU A 238 6.91 20.76 -1.16
CA GLU A 238 5.95 20.67 -0.06
C GLU A 238 5.06 21.92 0.01
N ASP A 239 3.76 21.70 0.19
CA ASP A 239 2.77 22.74 0.48
C ASP A 239 2.70 22.99 1.98
N GLN A 240 3.40 24.01 2.45
CA GLN A 240 3.45 24.37 3.87
C GLN A 240 2.21 25.16 4.35
N THR A 241 1.24 25.42 3.47
CA THR A 241 0.05 26.21 3.84
C THR A 241 -0.98 25.41 4.64
N GLN A 242 -0.92 24.08 4.56
CA GLN A 242 -1.87 23.15 5.18
C GLN A 242 -1.19 21.85 5.58
N LYS A 243 -1.85 21.05 6.43
CA LYS A 243 -1.38 19.72 6.83
C LYS A 243 -2.27 18.65 6.21
N LEU A 244 -1.70 17.48 5.92
CA LEU A 244 -2.48 16.30 5.53
C LEU A 244 -3.37 15.88 6.70
N GLU A 245 -4.63 15.60 6.40
CA GLU A 245 -5.54 15.01 7.37
C GLU A 245 -5.02 13.62 7.79
N ASP A 246 -5.20 13.27 9.06
CA ASP A 246 -4.92 11.94 9.61
C ASP A 246 -3.44 11.49 9.67
N VAL A 247 -2.48 12.30 9.19
CA VAL A 247 -1.02 11.97 9.20
C VAL A 247 -0.20 12.98 10.00
N GLY A 248 -0.70 13.34 11.18
CA GLY A 248 0.01 14.15 12.16
C GLY A 248 0.47 15.51 11.61
N ASP A 249 1.77 15.81 11.74
CA ASP A 249 2.38 17.08 11.31
C ASP A 249 2.88 17.08 9.86
N MET A 250 2.44 16.13 9.02
CA MET A 250 2.88 16.05 7.63
C MET A 250 2.16 17.08 6.75
N HIS A 251 2.92 17.83 5.96
CA HIS A 251 2.40 18.72 4.92
C HIS A 251 2.22 17.97 3.59
N PRO A 252 1.23 18.32 2.74
CA PRO A 252 1.11 17.75 1.40
C PRO A 252 2.36 18.01 0.56
N PHE A 253 2.72 17.08 -0.30
CA PHE A 253 3.97 17.14 -1.05
C PHE A 253 3.92 16.29 -2.32
N ILE A 254 4.81 16.61 -3.26
CA ILE A 254 5.23 15.70 -4.31
C ILE A 254 6.72 15.39 -4.14
N GLN A 255 7.10 14.13 -4.26
CA GLN A 255 8.47 13.66 -4.08
C GLN A 255 8.84 12.70 -5.21
N VAL A 256 10.04 12.86 -5.75
CA VAL A 256 10.60 11.98 -6.79
C VAL A 256 11.99 11.51 -6.35
N GLY A 257 12.17 10.20 -6.31
CA GLY A 257 13.44 9.55 -6.01
C GLY A 257 14.15 9.08 -7.28
N TYR A 258 15.41 9.42 -7.45
CA TYR A 258 16.29 8.89 -8.51
C TYR A 258 17.59 8.36 -7.93
N ASN A 259 18.21 7.39 -8.60
CA ASN A 259 19.63 7.13 -8.41
C ASN A 259 20.48 8.00 -9.34
N SER A 260 21.80 7.89 -9.19
CA SER A 260 22.78 8.63 -10.01
C SER A 260 22.78 8.24 -11.50
N ALA A 261 22.17 7.11 -11.87
CA ALA A 261 22.00 6.67 -13.24
C ALA A 261 20.78 7.30 -13.92
N GLY A 262 19.90 7.99 -13.17
CA GLY A 262 18.65 8.55 -13.66
C GLY A 262 17.49 7.56 -13.67
N GLU A 263 17.63 6.41 -12.99
CA GLU A 263 16.56 5.43 -12.81
C GLU A 263 15.66 5.87 -11.64
N ILE A 264 14.35 5.89 -11.88
CA ILE A 264 13.38 6.26 -10.85
C ILE A 264 13.28 5.17 -9.77
N LEU A 265 13.44 5.59 -8.52
CA LEU A 265 13.39 4.74 -7.34
C LEU A 265 12.01 4.76 -6.69
N SER A 266 11.44 5.96 -6.58
CA SER A 266 10.12 6.18 -6.02
C SER A 266 9.49 7.46 -6.55
N TYR A 267 8.18 7.53 -6.44
CA TYR A 267 7.41 8.74 -6.69
C TYR A 267 6.24 8.75 -5.71
N THR A 268 5.96 9.91 -5.12
CA THR A 268 4.80 10.07 -4.24
C THR A 268 4.19 11.44 -4.48
N ASN A 269 2.87 11.52 -4.61
CA ASN A 269 2.13 12.77 -4.74
C ASN A 269 0.93 12.76 -3.82
N THR A 270 1.02 13.57 -2.77
CA THR A 270 -0.05 13.75 -1.79
C THR A 270 -0.79 15.08 -1.98
N LEU A 271 -0.46 15.84 -3.03
CA LEU A 271 -1.15 17.09 -3.34
C LEU A 271 -2.59 16.80 -3.75
N GLY A 272 -3.55 17.26 -2.94
CA GLY A 272 -4.98 17.05 -3.16
C GLY A 272 -5.54 15.74 -2.59
N LEU A 273 -4.77 15.01 -1.78
CA LEU A 273 -5.28 13.86 -1.02
C LEU A 273 -6.19 14.27 0.15
#